data_AF-A0A357TKB1-F1
#
_entry.id   AF-A0A357TKB1-F1
#
_cell.length_a   1.000
_cell.length_b   1.000
_cell.length_c   1.000
_cell.angle_alpha   90.00
_cell.angle_beta   90.00
_cell.angle_gamma   90.00
#
_symmetry.space_group_name_H-M   'P 1'
#
loop_
_entity.id
_entity.type
_entity.pdbx_description
1 polymer ?
#
loop_
_entity_poly.entity_id
_entity_poly.type
_entity_poly.pdbx_seq_one_letter_code
_entity_poly.pdbx_strand_id
1 'polypeptide(L)' 'MFVVKGGTKKRADCLANECTAKSVWVNCPVCHNKTKTKIYQDTLALRFPIYCPKCKKEMRVDIIRRKIYPCTKVYK' A
#
# COMPACT_ATOMS: atom_id res chain seq x y z
N MET A 1 42.49 18.47 -30.63
CA MET A 1 41.08 18.71 -30.23
C MET A 1 40.41 17.35 -30.03
N PHE A 2 40.26 16.91 -28.78
CA PHE A 2 39.55 15.67 -28.48
C PHE A 2 38.08 16.00 -28.23
N VAL A 3 37.23 15.58 -29.16
CA VAL A 3 35.77 15.70 -29.07
C VAL A 3 35.29 14.78 -27.95
N VAL A 4 34.99 15.33 -26.78
CA VAL A 4 34.27 14.63 -25.71
C VAL A 4 32.82 14.41 -26.16
N LYS A 5 32.51 13.22 -26.67
CA LYS A 5 31.13 12.80 -26.89
C LYS A 5 30.43 12.72 -25.53
N GLY A 6 29.44 13.59 -25.32
CA GLY A 6 28.61 13.64 -24.14
C GLY A 6 27.90 12.31 -23.91
N GLY A 7 28.35 11.55 -22.91
CA GLY A 7 27.59 10.46 -22.34
C GLY A 7 26.41 11.04 -21.57
N THR A 8 25.20 10.71 -21.99
CA THR A 8 23.99 10.97 -21.21
C THR A 8 24.13 10.26 -19.87
N LYS A 9 24.10 11.03 -18.77
CA LYS A 9 24.02 10.50 -17.40
C LYS A 9 22.75 9.67 -17.29
N LYS A 10 22.84 8.35 -17.51
CA LYS A 10 21.89 7.42 -16.92
C LYS A 10 22.14 7.48 -15.42
N ARG A 11 21.30 8.26 -14.72
CA ARG A 11 21.07 8.03 -13.29
C ARG A 11 20.86 6.52 -13.19
N ALA A 12 21.75 5.82 -12.48
CA ALA A 12 21.53 4.43 -12.19
C ALA A 12 20.18 4.35 -11.48
N ASP A 13 19.19 3.87 -12.20
CA ASP A 13 17.84 3.64 -11.75
C ASP A 13 17.97 2.58 -10.66
N CYS A 14 17.51 2.90 -9.45
CA CYS A 14 17.51 1.97 -8.33
C CYS A 14 16.94 0.62 -8.81
N LEU A 15 17.77 -0.43 -8.71
CA LEU A 15 17.56 -1.81 -9.13
C LEU A 15 16.15 -2.13 -9.68
N ALA A 16 16.04 -2.11 -11.00
CA ALA A 16 15.07 -2.91 -11.70
C ALA A 16 15.41 -4.39 -11.48
N ASN A 17 14.81 -5.00 -10.46
CA ASN A 17 14.35 -6.39 -10.55
C ASN A 17 13.32 -6.62 -9.44
N GLU A 18 12.06 -6.63 -9.89
CA GLU A 18 10.82 -7.00 -9.17
C GLU A 18 9.97 -5.89 -8.50
N CYS A 19 9.85 -4.71 -9.11
CA CYS A 19 8.84 -3.70 -8.73
C CYS A 19 7.41 -4.00 -9.20
N THR A 20 7.06 -5.27 -9.47
CA THR A 20 5.65 -5.68 -9.70
C THR A 20 5.02 -6.22 -8.42
N ALA A 21 5.35 -5.65 -7.26
CA ALA A 21 4.61 -5.90 -6.03
C ALA A 21 3.14 -5.54 -6.28
N LYS A 22 2.29 -6.56 -6.47
CA LYS A 22 0.90 -6.41 -6.90
C LYS A 22 0.16 -5.63 -5.83
N SER A 23 0.04 -4.33 -6.03
CA SER A 23 -0.62 -3.45 -5.08
C SER A 23 -2.13 -3.64 -5.15
N VAL A 24 -2.78 -3.73 -4.00
CA VAL A 24 -4.23 -3.97 -3.91
C VAL A 24 -4.86 -2.89 -3.05
N TRP A 25 -6.07 -2.48 -3.44
CA TRP A 25 -6.87 -1.56 -2.66
C TRP A 25 -7.51 -2.29 -1.49
N VAL A 26 -7.49 -1.69 -0.31
CA VAL A 26 -8.17 -2.25 0.85
C VAL A 26 -9.67 -2.08 0.69
N ASN A 27 -10.41 -3.18 0.78
CA ASN A 27 -11.87 -3.15 0.83
C ASN A 27 -12.32 -3.06 2.30
N CYS A 28 -13.34 -2.25 2.56
CA CYS A 28 -13.93 -2.16 3.90
C CYS A 28 -14.68 -3.46 4.25
N PRO A 29 -14.50 -4.05 5.44
CA PRO A 29 -15.20 -5.28 5.83
C PRO A 29 -16.72 -5.09 6.07
N VAL A 30 -17.20 -3.86 6.23
CA VAL A 30 -18.63 -3.56 6.49
C VAL A 30 -19.42 -3.34 5.21
N CYS A 31 -18.87 -2.56 4.28
CA CYS A 31 -19.57 -2.17 3.05
C CYS A 31 -18.96 -2.75 1.77
N HIS A 32 -17.87 -3.52 1.88
CA HIS A 32 -17.06 -4.06 0.78
C HIS A 32 -16.57 -3.04 -0.25
N ASN A 33 -16.74 -1.74 0.02
CA ASN A 33 -16.35 -0.69 -0.89
C ASN A 33 -14.84 -0.45 -0.83
N LYS A 34 -14.29 0.03 -1.93
CA LYS A 34 -12.87 0.39 -2.04
C LYS A 34 -12.59 1.56 -1.09
N THR A 35 -11.57 1.42 -0.25
CA THR A 35 -11.04 2.52 0.56
C THR A 35 -9.91 3.22 -0.18
N LYS A 36 -9.51 4.41 0.28
CA LYS A 36 -8.38 5.17 -0.31
C LYS A 36 -7.01 4.59 0.07
N THR A 37 -6.99 3.53 0.87
CA THR A 37 -5.74 2.91 1.34
C THR A 37 -5.29 1.83 0.36
N LYS A 38 -4.08 2.00 -0.17
CA LYS A 38 -3.41 1.05 -1.07
C LYS A 38 -2.34 0.31 -0.27
N ILE A 39 -2.32 -1.02 -0.38
CA ILE A 39 -1.35 -1.89 0.31
C ILE A 39 -0.53 -2.69 -0.69
N TYR A 40 0.72 -2.94 -0.34
CA TYR A 40 1.60 -3.83 -1.09
C TYR A 40 1.58 -5.23 -0.46
N GLN A 41 2.11 -6.23 -1.17
CA GLN A 41 2.17 -7.60 -0.66
C GLN A 41 3.02 -7.72 0.61
N ASP A 42 4.02 -6.86 0.74
CA ASP A 42 4.99 -6.89 1.84
C ASP A 42 4.62 -5.93 2.98
N THR A 43 3.53 -5.18 2.82
CA THR A 43 3.06 -4.24 3.85
C THR A 43 2.46 -5.02 5.02
N LEU A 44 3.04 -4.83 6.21
CA LEU A 44 2.49 -5.22 7.49
C LEU A 44 2.03 -3.97 8.23
N ALA A 45 0.74 -3.87 8.54
CA ALA A 45 0.19 -2.75 9.29
C ALA A 45 -0.75 -3.28 10.37
N LEU A 46 -0.39 -3.07 11.63
CA LEU A 46 -1.19 -3.51 12.78
C LEU A 46 -1.98 -2.33 13.33
N ARG A 47 -3.24 -2.56 13.69
CA ARG A 47 -4.19 -1.59 14.25
C ARG A 47 -4.28 -0.30 13.43
N PHE A 48 -4.18 -0.42 12.10
CA PHE A 48 -4.19 0.71 11.20
C PHE A 48 -5.60 1.31 11.11
N PRO A 49 -5.79 2.62 11.40
CA PRO A 49 -7.07 3.27 11.25
C PRO A 49 -7.38 3.49 9.77
N ILE A 50 -8.47 2.90 9.28
CA ILE A 50 -9.00 3.13 7.94
C ILE A 50 -10.30 3.88 8.05
N TYR A 51 -10.38 4.99 7.33
CA TYR A 51 -11.61 5.73 7.14
C TYR A 51 -12.35 5.22 5.91
N CYS A 52 -13.63 4.86 6.08
CA CYS A 52 -14.51 4.51 4.96
C CYS A 52 -15.46 5.67 4.63
N PRO A 53 -15.39 6.26 3.41
CA PRO A 53 -16.25 7.39 3.04
C PRO A 53 -17.74 7.04 2.95
N LYS A 54 -18.10 5.77 2.72
CA LYS A 54 -19.51 5.32 2.75
C LYS A 54 -20.02 5.13 4.17
N CYS A 55 -19.25 4.48 5.03
CA CYS A 55 -19.66 4.24 6.42
C CYS A 55 -19.52 5.48 7.30
N LYS A 56 -18.72 6.47 6.88
CA LYS A 56 -18.35 7.68 7.63
C LYS A 56 -17.80 7.38 9.04
N LYS A 57 -17.22 6.20 9.21
CA LYS A 57 -16.64 5.71 10.46
C LYS A 57 -15.19 5.34 10.22
N GLU A 58 -14.39 5.54 11.26
CA GLU A 58 -13.04 5.00 11.34
C GLU A 58 -13.10 3.59 11.90
N MET A 59 -12.34 2.67 11.29
CA MET A 59 -12.21 1.29 11.74
C MET A 59 -10.75 0.93 11.87
N ARG A 60 -10.39 0.18 12.91
CA ARG A 60 -9.05 -0.40 13.03
C ARG A 60 -9.03 -1.74 12.32
N VAL A 61 -8.05 -1.93 11.45
CA VAL A 61 -7.81 -3.22 10.79
C VAL A 61 -6.37 -3.63 10.92
N ASP A 62 -6.15 -4.95 10.91
CA ASP A 62 -4.82 -5.53 10.81
C ASP A 62 -4.62 -6.01 9.37
N ILE A 63 -3.49 -5.63 8.78
CA ILE A 63 -3.11 -5.93 7.41
C ILE A 63 -1.87 -6.80 7.47
N ILE A 64 -2.01 -8.05 7.03
CA ILE A 64 -0.93 -9.04 7.05
C ILE A 64 -0.88 -9.67 5.66
N ARG A 65 0.23 -9.42 4.93
CA ARG A 65 0.49 -10.03 3.61
C ARG A 65 -0.73 -9.97 2.69
N ARG A 66 -1.27 -8.75 2.45
CA ARG A 66 -2.47 -8.46 1.66
C ARG A 66 -3.83 -8.85 2.28
N LYS A 67 -3.87 -9.69 3.31
CA LYS A 67 -5.12 -10.03 4.01
C LYS A 67 -5.48 -8.94 5.02
N ILE A 68 -6.75 -8.58 5.07
CA ILE A 68 -7.30 -7.57 6.00
C ILE A 68 -8.13 -8.32 7.03
N TYR A 69 -7.84 -8.09 8.31
CA TYR A 69 -8.60 -8.63 9.42
C TYR A 69 -9.26 -7.46 10.16
N PRO A 70 -10.60 -7.43 10.30
CA PRO A 70 -11.25 -6.46 11.15
C PRO A 70 -10.83 -6.69 12.60
N CYS A 71 -10.39 -5.63 13.28
CA CYS A 71 -10.15 -5.72 14.72
C CYS A 71 -11.51 -5.70 15.42
N THR A 72 -12.07 -6.88 15.68
CA THR A 72 -13.36 -7.06 16.39
C THR A 72 -13.23 -6.89 17.91
N LYS A 73 -12.01 -6.69 18.42
CA LYS A 73 -11.79 -6.40 19.84
C LYS A 73 -12.07 -4.93 20.11
N VAL A 74 -13.36 -4.65 20.30
CA VAL A 74 -13.79 -3.59 21.20
C VAL A 74 -13.22 -3.97 22.57
N TYR A 75 -12.15 -3.29 22.98
CA TYR A 75 -11.71 -3.29 24.37
C TYR A 75 -12.94 -2.88 25.18
N LYS A 76 -13.49 -3.83 25.92
CA LYS A 76 -14.64 -3.64 26.80
C LYS A 76 -14.15 -3.04 28.11
#